data_AF-A9UUB3-F1
#
_entry.id   AF-A9UUB3-F1
#
_cell.length_a   1.000
_cell.length_b   1.000
_cell.length_c   1.000
_cell.angle_alpha   90.00
_cell.angle_beta   90.00
_cell.angle_gamma   90.00
#
_symmetry.space_group_name_H-M   'P 1'
#
loop_
_entity.id
_entity.type
_entity.pdbx_description
1 polymer ?
#
loop_
_entity_poly.entity_id
_entity_poly.type
_entity_poly.pdbx_seq_one_letter_code
_entity_poly.pdbx_strand_id
1 'polypeptide(L)'
;LCPMAMALGICPDDDCIHLHGLVCPACGRAHLHPYAPEEHDAQTNACYEQLAREHEQQDVEERSKAIDCCICMEPVLEKPTASQRRFGILPNCDHAFCLQCLREWRAKHEQGSAVRSCPICRTISYFVVPSSVWVFSPEEKAAVIAGYKSKMSAIDCMHFQMGAGSCPFGNSCFYRHRYRVRLAWSASLIQSCLPMRLRHGSCFV
;
A
#
# COMPACT_ATOMS: atom_id res chain seq x y z
N LEU A 1 5.83 -19.92 -25.17
CA LEU A 1 5.99 -18.87 -26.21
C LEU A 1 7.41 -18.31 -26.14
N CYS A 2 7.97 -17.83 -27.25
CA CYS A 2 9.31 -17.23 -27.32
C CYS A 2 9.44 -16.04 -26.36
N PRO A 3 10.37 -16.06 -25.39
CA PRO A 3 10.55 -14.98 -24.42
C PRO A 3 10.81 -13.61 -25.08
N MET A 4 11.59 -13.60 -26.17
CA MET A 4 11.95 -12.36 -26.87
C MET A 4 10.74 -11.74 -27.57
N ALA A 5 9.98 -12.54 -28.31
CA ALA A 5 8.75 -12.10 -28.98
C ALA A 5 7.68 -11.64 -27.97
N MET A 6 7.59 -12.31 -26.81
CA MET A 6 6.67 -11.90 -25.74
C MET A 6 7.07 -10.59 -25.07
N ALA A 7 8.37 -10.31 -24.91
CA ALA A 7 8.84 -9.10 -24.23
C ALA A 7 8.87 -7.88 -25.17
N LEU A 8 9.35 -8.06 -26.40
CA LEU A 8 9.65 -6.98 -27.34
C LEU A 8 8.71 -6.92 -28.55
N GLY A 9 7.83 -7.91 -28.71
CA GLY A 9 6.97 -8.04 -29.89
C GLY A 9 7.67 -8.61 -31.13
N ILE A 10 9.01 -8.70 -31.11
CA ILE A 10 9.83 -9.20 -32.22
C ILE A 10 10.86 -10.21 -31.73
N CYS A 11 11.14 -11.23 -32.55
CA CYS A 11 12.27 -12.13 -32.40
C CYS A 11 13.18 -11.95 -33.61
N PRO A 12 14.49 -11.69 -33.44
CA PRO A 12 15.40 -11.52 -34.57
C PRO A 12 15.81 -12.83 -35.24
N ASP A 13 15.41 -13.97 -34.68
CA ASP A 13 15.72 -15.31 -35.18
C ASP A 13 14.54 -15.85 -35.98
N ASP A 14 14.73 -15.98 -37.29
CA ASP A 14 13.74 -16.50 -38.23
C ASP A 14 13.52 -18.02 -38.05
N ASP A 15 14.51 -18.74 -37.49
CA ASP A 15 14.45 -20.19 -37.20
C ASP A 15 14.25 -20.47 -35.70
N CYS A 16 13.64 -19.54 -34.96
CA CYS A 16 13.48 -19.64 -33.52
C CYS A 16 12.78 -20.94 -33.09
N ILE A 17 13.42 -21.70 -32.20
CA ILE A 17 12.89 -22.96 -31.66
C ILE A 17 11.63 -22.78 -30.80
N HIS A 18 11.33 -21.56 -30.37
CA HIS A 18 10.24 -21.27 -29.47
C HIS A 18 9.01 -20.77 -30.23
N LEU A 19 7.83 -21.27 -29.87
CA LEU A 19 6.57 -20.84 -30.46
C LEU A 19 6.37 -19.31 -30.36
N HIS A 20 6.29 -18.62 -31.49
CA HIS A 20 5.90 -17.21 -31.54
C HIS A 20 4.39 -17.09 -31.28
N GLY A 21 4.02 -16.17 -30.39
CA GLY A 21 2.62 -15.86 -30.12
C GLY A 21 2.02 -15.00 -31.22
N LEU A 22 0.70 -14.87 -31.22
CA LEU A 22 0.01 -13.82 -31.95
C LEU A 22 0.20 -12.48 -31.23
N VAL A 23 0.21 -11.41 -32.00
CA VAL A 23 0.39 -10.04 -31.50
C VAL A 23 -0.89 -9.57 -30.81
N CYS A 24 -0.76 -9.14 -29.56
CA CYS A 24 -1.86 -8.52 -28.81
C CYS A 24 -2.13 -7.11 -29.36
N PRO A 25 -3.37 -6.78 -29.77
CA PRO A 25 -3.68 -5.45 -30.32
C PRO A 25 -3.61 -4.33 -29.26
N ALA A 26 -3.69 -4.66 -27.97
CA ALA A 26 -3.64 -3.69 -26.89
C ALA A 26 -2.20 -3.22 -26.58
N CYS A 27 -1.24 -4.14 -26.57
CA CYS A 27 0.13 -3.84 -26.11
C CYS A 27 1.23 -4.13 -27.14
N GLY A 28 0.89 -4.64 -28.33
CA GLY A 28 1.83 -4.92 -29.43
C GLY A 28 2.78 -6.10 -29.19
N ARG A 29 2.71 -6.77 -28.04
CA ARG A 29 3.57 -7.91 -27.69
C ARG A 29 2.99 -9.23 -28.21
N ALA A 30 3.85 -10.16 -28.62
CA ALA A 30 3.45 -11.45 -29.19
C ALA A 30 3.23 -12.53 -28.12
N HIS A 31 2.25 -12.28 -27.22
CA HIS A 31 1.98 -13.14 -26.06
C HIS A 31 0.63 -13.88 -26.11
N LEU A 32 -0.15 -13.71 -27.19
CA LEU A 32 -1.38 -14.49 -27.37
C LEU A 32 -1.03 -15.88 -27.93
N HIS A 33 -1.55 -16.94 -27.32
CA HIS A 33 -1.18 -18.31 -27.72
C HIS A 33 -1.94 -18.74 -28.99
N PRO A 34 -1.28 -19.10 -30.11
CA PRO A 34 -1.98 -19.36 -31.39
C PRO A 34 -3.05 -20.47 -31.34
N TYR A 35 -2.91 -21.43 -30.42
CA TYR A 35 -3.81 -22.58 -30.30
C TYR A 35 -4.80 -22.50 -29.13
N ALA A 36 -4.92 -21.34 -28.47
CA ALA A 36 -5.87 -21.13 -27.37
C ALA A 36 -6.67 -19.83 -27.55
N PRO A 37 -7.50 -19.73 -28.62
CA PRO A 37 -8.27 -18.53 -28.94
C PRO A 37 -9.26 -18.12 -27.84
N GLU A 38 -9.75 -19.07 -27.05
CA GLU A 38 -10.65 -18.83 -25.94
C GLU A 38 -10.05 -17.95 -24.83
N GLU A 39 -8.72 -17.88 -24.74
CA GLU A 39 -8.01 -17.05 -23.75
C GLU A 39 -7.64 -15.65 -24.30
N HIS A 40 -7.77 -15.43 -25.61
CA HIS A 40 -7.28 -14.20 -26.27
C HIS A 40 -8.02 -12.96 -25.82
N ASP A 41 -9.34 -13.02 -25.74
CA ASP A 41 -10.18 -11.90 -25.32
C ASP A 41 -9.87 -11.50 -23.87
N ALA A 42 -9.82 -12.49 -22.98
CA ALA A 42 -9.49 -12.25 -21.57
C ALA A 42 -8.09 -11.63 -21.43
N GLN A 43 -7.11 -12.16 -22.15
CA GLN A 43 -5.73 -11.68 -22.11
C GLN A 43 -5.59 -10.27 -22.72
N THR A 44 -6.32 -9.97 -23.78
CA THR A 44 -6.32 -8.68 -24.47
C THR A 44 -7.03 -7.62 -23.62
N ASN A 45 -8.17 -7.95 -23.02
CA ASN A 45 -8.90 -7.08 -22.10
C ASN A 45 -8.03 -6.73 -20.88
N ALA A 46 -7.34 -7.73 -20.29
CA ALA A 46 -6.40 -7.48 -19.20
C ALA A 46 -5.26 -6.51 -19.61
N CYS A 47 -4.78 -6.58 -20.86
CA CYS A 47 -3.80 -5.63 -21.38
C CYS A 47 -4.37 -4.22 -21.54
N TYR A 48 -5.60 -4.06 -22.03
CA TYR A 48 -6.25 -2.75 -22.10
C TYR A 48 -6.46 -2.13 -20.72
N GLU A 49 -6.91 -2.93 -19.74
CA GLU A 49 -7.06 -2.49 -18.35
C GLU A 49 -5.74 -2.10 -17.71
N GLN A 50 -4.64 -2.78 -18.04
CA GLN A 50 -3.31 -2.39 -17.59
C GLN A 50 -2.88 -1.06 -18.20
N LEU A 51 -3.02 -0.90 -19.52
CA LEU A 51 -2.66 0.33 -20.21
C LEU A 51 -3.47 1.52 -19.69
N ALA A 52 -4.76 1.35 -19.46
CA ALA A 52 -5.63 2.39 -18.89
C ALA A 52 -5.13 2.84 -17.50
N ARG A 53 -4.74 1.89 -16.63
CA ARG A 53 -4.17 2.20 -15.32
C ARG A 53 -2.82 2.91 -15.41
N GLU A 54 -1.97 2.52 -16.35
CA GLU A 54 -0.67 3.17 -16.57
C GLU A 54 -0.83 4.61 -17.06
N HIS A 55 -1.73 4.85 -18.00
CA HIS A 55 -2.07 6.20 -18.47
C HIS A 55 -2.64 7.06 -17.34
N GLU A 56 -3.58 6.53 -16.55
CA GLU A 56 -4.14 7.25 -15.40
C GLU A 56 -3.05 7.61 -14.37
N GLN A 57 -2.12 6.70 -14.09
CA GLN A 57 -0.98 6.98 -13.21
C GLN A 57 -0.08 8.09 -13.74
N GLN A 58 0.24 8.07 -15.04
CA GLN A 58 1.02 9.11 -15.69
C GLN A 58 0.32 10.48 -15.63
N ASP A 59 -0.99 10.53 -15.88
CA ASP A 59 -1.78 11.75 -15.80
C ASP A 59 -1.77 12.33 -14.37
N VAL A 60 -1.91 11.46 -13.36
CA VAL A 60 -1.84 11.87 -11.94
C VAL A 60 -0.45 12.37 -11.59
N GLU A 61 0.61 11.70 -12.03
CA GLU A 61 1.99 12.13 -11.81
C GLU A 61 2.27 13.49 -12.45
N GLU A 62 1.84 13.70 -13.69
CA GLU A 62 2.02 14.96 -14.42
C GLU A 62 1.29 16.11 -13.71
N ARG A 63 0.01 15.90 -13.38
CA ARG A 63 -0.79 16.89 -12.64
C ARG A 63 -0.22 17.19 -11.25
N SER A 64 0.42 16.22 -10.61
CA SER A 64 1.04 16.39 -9.30
C SER A 64 2.25 17.32 -9.33
N LYS A 65 2.93 17.49 -10.47
CA LYS A 65 4.11 18.37 -10.60
C LYS A 65 3.76 19.84 -10.32
N ALA A 66 2.55 20.25 -10.66
CA ALA A 66 2.06 21.62 -10.47
C ALA A 66 1.59 21.93 -9.03
N ILE A 67 1.73 21.00 -8.08
CA ILE A 67 1.22 21.17 -6.72
C ILE A 67 2.29 21.76 -5.81
N ASP A 68 2.00 22.98 -5.35
CA ASP A 68 2.84 23.72 -4.42
C ASP A 68 2.53 23.40 -2.95
N CYS A 69 3.58 23.43 -2.14
CA CYS A 69 3.44 23.34 -0.69
C CYS A 69 2.89 24.65 -0.11
N CYS A 70 1.80 24.58 0.67
CA CYS A 70 1.22 25.78 1.31
C CYS A 70 2.10 26.41 2.42
N ILE A 71 3.20 25.77 2.84
CA ILE A 71 4.13 26.31 3.84
C ILE A 71 5.30 27.04 3.18
N CYS A 72 5.98 26.39 2.23
CA CYS A 72 7.19 26.95 1.58
C CYS A 72 6.93 27.54 0.19
N MET A 73 5.71 27.43 -0.34
CA MET A 73 5.30 27.97 -1.65
C MET A 73 6.18 27.50 -2.82
N GLU A 74 6.73 26.29 -2.71
CA GLU A 74 7.55 25.65 -3.74
C GLU A 74 6.87 24.36 -4.23
N PRO A 75 7.05 23.98 -5.51
CA PRO A 75 6.54 22.73 -6.05
C PRO A 75 7.11 21.54 -5.30
N VAL A 76 6.24 20.64 -4.82
CA VAL A 76 6.68 19.54 -3.95
C VAL A 76 7.55 18.53 -4.72
N LEU A 77 7.24 18.27 -5.99
CA LEU A 77 7.97 17.29 -6.81
C LEU A 77 9.25 17.82 -7.44
N GLU A 78 9.49 19.14 -7.39
CA GLU A 78 10.72 19.75 -7.90
C GLU A 78 11.83 19.88 -6.85
N LYS A 79 11.58 19.41 -5.62
CA LYS A 79 12.56 19.47 -4.53
C LYS A 79 13.90 18.81 -4.91
N PRO A 80 15.04 19.27 -4.37
CA PRO A 80 16.36 18.82 -4.83
C PRO A 80 16.57 17.31 -4.70
N THR A 81 16.09 16.71 -3.60
CA THR A 81 16.32 15.29 -3.31
C THR A 81 15.05 14.46 -3.43
N ALA A 82 15.18 13.23 -3.92
CA ALA A 82 14.05 12.30 -4.06
C ALA A 82 13.33 12.01 -2.72
N SER A 83 14.04 12.07 -1.60
CA SER A 83 13.45 11.88 -0.26
C SER A 83 12.52 13.04 0.15
N GLN A 84 12.76 14.24 -0.38
CA GLN A 84 11.95 15.45 -0.14
C GLN A 84 10.78 15.60 -1.12
N ARG A 85 10.81 14.93 -2.28
CA ARG A 85 9.74 14.90 -3.29
C ARG A 85 8.56 14.03 -2.87
N ARG A 86 7.99 14.34 -1.70
CA ARG A 86 6.87 13.60 -1.11
C ARG A 86 5.86 14.57 -0.54
N PHE A 87 4.60 14.31 -0.81
CA PHE A 87 3.48 15.01 -0.21
C PHE A 87 3.22 14.52 1.21
N GLY A 88 2.88 15.44 2.10
CA GLY A 88 2.33 15.16 3.42
C GLY A 88 0.82 15.36 3.40
N ILE A 89 0.06 14.28 3.20
CA ILE A 89 -1.40 14.32 3.10
C ILE A 89 -2.01 14.27 4.50
N LEU A 90 -2.94 15.19 4.78
CA LEU A 90 -3.75 15.17 5.99
C LEU A 90 -5.12 14.55 5.71
N PRO A 91 -5.62 13.62 6.54
CA PRO A 91 -6.91 12.96 6.35
C PRO A 91 -8.10 13.93 6.31
N ASN A 92 -8.08 14.98 7.11
CA ASN A 92 -9.27 15.79 7.39
C ASN A 92 -9.30 17.15 6.67
N CYS A 93 -8.40 17.40 5.71
CA CYS A 93 -8.40 18.61 4.87
C CYS A 93 -7.57 18.43 3.59
N ASP A 94 -7.76 19.26 2.59
CA ASP A 94 -7.12 19.12 1.26
C ASP A 94 -5.97 20.11 1.01
N HIS A 95 -5.36 20.63 2.08
CA HIS A 95 -4.18 21.49 1.97
C HIS A 95 -2.94 20.67 1.62
N ALA A 96 -2.20 21.14 0.60
CA ALA A 96 -1.00 20.49 0.11
C ALA A 96 0.24 20.91 0.88
N PHE A 97 1.06 19.93 1.26
CA PHE A 97 2.32 20.17 1.96
C PHE A 97 3.42 19.26 1.43
N CYS A 98 4.63 19.79 1.40
CA CYS A 98 5.82 18.95 1.37
C CYS A 98 5.93 18.17 2.69
N LEU A 99 6.26 16.89 2.65
CA LEU A 99 6.30 16.01 3.82
C LEU A 99 7.25 16.56 4.91
N GLN A 100 8.39 17.12 4.49
CA GLN A 100 9.36 17.73 5.40
C GLN A 100 8.78 18.94 6.13
N CYS A 101 8.18 19.87 5.38
CA CYS A 101 7.56 21.09 5.89
C CYS A 101 6.53 20.78 6.98
N LEU A 102 5.68 19.79 6.73
CA LEU A 102 4.64 19.38 7.66
C LEU A 102 5.20 18.67 8.90
N ARG A 103 6.29 17.90 8.77
CA ARG A 103 6.99 17.29 9.92
C ARG A 103 7.64 18.35 10.80
N GLU A 104 8.36 19.30 10.20
CA GLU A 104 9.00 20.40 10.92
C GLU A 104 7.99 21.29 11.64
N TRP A 105 6.85 21.60 10.98
CA TRP A 105 5.75 22.32 11.60
C TRP A 105 5.26 21.61 12.88
N ARG A 106 5.00 20.31 12.79
CA ARG A 106 4.49 19.53 13.92
C ARG A 106 5.52 19.34 15.03
N ALA A 107 6.81 19.28 14.70
CA ALA A 107 7.90 19.21 15.67
C ALA A 107 8.09 20.54 16.44
N LYS A 108 7.99 21.69 15.75
CA LYS A 108 8.16 23.01 16.40
C LYS A 108 7.05 23.35 17.39
N HIS A 109 5.87 22.74 17.25
CA HIS A 109 4.71 23.07 18.05
C HIS A 109 4.44 22.13 19.23
N GLU A 110 5.42 21.32 19.67
CA GLU A 110 5.32 20.22 20.66
C GLU A 110 4.45 20.47 21.92
N GLN A 111 4.18 21.73 22.29
CA GLN A 111 3.30 22.10 23.40
C GLN A 111 2.00 22.74 22.89
N GLY A 112 0.94 21.94 22.74
CA GLY A 112 -0.44 22.44 22.51
C GLY A 112 -1.28 21.65 21.50
N SER A 113 -2.54 22.05 21.32
CA SER A 113 -3.47 21.45 20.34
C SER A 113 -3.05 21.68 18.88
N ALA A 114 -2.17 22.66 18.63
CA ALA A 114 -1.66 23.01 17.31
C ALA A 114 -0.77 21.91 16.67
N VAL A 115 -0.08 21.07 17.46
CA VAL A 115 0.76 19.93 17.01
C VAL A 115 0.01 19.00 16.06
N ARG A 116 -1.31 18.89 16.29
CA ARG A 116 -2.18 17.95 15.60
C ARG A 116 -3.11 18.64 14.64
N SER A 117 -2.79 19.82 14.16
CA SER A 117 -3.68 20.59 13.28
C SER A 117 -3.04 20.87 11.93
N CYS A 118 -3.89 21.11 10.92
CA CYS A 118 -3.45 21.66 9.64
C CYS A 118 -2.88 23.08 9.82
N PRO A 119 -1.69 23.41 9.28
CA PRO A 119 -1.13 24.76 9.32
C PRO A 119 -2.05 25.85 8.74
N ILE A 120 -2.93 25.48 7.80
CA ILE A 120 -3.76 26.43 7.05
C ILE A 120 -5.15 26.58 7.69
N CYS A 121 -5.92 25.48 7.78
CA CYS A 121 -7.31 25.53 8.27
C CYS A 121 -7.49 25.11 9.74
N ARG A 122 -6.41 24.73 10.42
CA ARG A 122 -6.42 24.24 11.81
C ARG A 122 -7.28 22.99 12.09
N THR A 123 -7.84 22.36 11.05
CA THR A 123 -8.53 21.07 11.20
C THR A 123 -7.59 20.05 11.84
N ILE A 124 -8.09 19.37 12.88
CA ILE A 124 -7.30 18.37 13.61
C ILE A 124 -7.04 17.17 12.70
N SER A 125 -5.79 16.75 12.63
CA SER A 125 -5.33 15.50 12.08
C SER A 125 -4.19 14.93 12.95
N TYR A 126 -4.38 13.70 13.40
CA TYR A 126 -3.45 12.99 14.29
C TYR A 126 -2.25 12.38 13.57
N PHE A 127 -2.31 12.22 12.25
CA PHE A 127 -1.25 11.60 11.46
C PHE A 127 -1.09 12.25 10.08
N VAL A 128 0.01 11.91 9.42
CA VAL A 128 0.35 12.37 8.08
C VAL A 128 0.56 11.14 7.20
N VAL A 129 -0.09 11.09 6.05
CA VAL A 129 0.11 10.04 5.06
C VAL A 129 1.11 10.53 4.02
N PRO A 130 2.30 9.90 3.91
CA PRO A 130 3.26 10.29 2.90
C PRO A 130 2.89 9.68 1.53
N SER A 131 2.93 10.48 0.47
CA SER A 131 2.65 10.05 -0.91
C SER A 131 3.68 10.60 -1.90
N SER A 132 3.93 9.89 -3.00
CA SER A 132 4.76 10.36 -4.13
C SER A 132 3.97 11.16 -5.17
N VAL A 133 2.64 11.06 -5.14
CA VAL A 133 1.72 11.81 -6.00
C VAL A 133 0.70 12.56 -5.14
N TRP A 134 0.15 13.64 -5.69
CA TRP A 134 -0.96 14.34 -5.06
C TRP A 134 -2.27 13.60 -5.31
N VAL A 135 -3.23 13.79 -4.41
CA VAL A 135 -4.54 13.15 -4.47
C VAL A 135 -5.58 14.22 -4.76
N PHE A 136 -6.39 14.00 -5.80
CA PHE A 136 -7.28 15.03 -6.33
C PHE A 136 -8.74 14.82 -5.92
N SER A 137 -9.15 13.57 -5.69
CA SER A 137 -10.52 13.24 -5.29
C SER A 137 -10.61 12.76 -3.82
N PRO A 138 -11.74 13.02 -3.13
CA PRO A 138 -11.99 12.49 -1.79
C PRO A 138 -11.95 10.96 -1.73
N GLU A 139 -12.40 10.29 -2.78
CA GLU A 139 -12.44 8.82 -2.89
C GLU A 139 -11.03 8.23 -2.96
N GLU A 140 -10.17 8.77 -3.84
CA GLU A 140 -8.75 8.40 -3.89
C GLU A 140 -8.07 8.64 -2.54
N LYS A 141 -8.41 9.76 -1.88
CA LYS A 141 -7.82 10.12 -0.60
C LYS A 141 -8.19 9.11 0.47
N ALA A 142 -9.45 8.71 0.53
CA ALA A 142 -9.90 7.65 1.42
C ALA A 142 -9.16 6.33 1.14
N ALA A 143 -8.99 5.95 -0.13
CA ALA A 143 -8.26 4.76 -0.53
C ALA A 143 -6.77 4.80 -0.12
N VAL A 144 -6.09 5.94 -0.34
CA VAL A 144 -4.69 6.15 0.05
C VAL A 144 -4.52 6.07 1.57
N ILE A 145 -5.43 6.69 2.34
CA ILE A 145 -5.41 6.62 3.82
C ILE A 145 -5.65 5.19 4.30
N ALA A 146 -6.61 4.48 3.72
CA ALA A 146 -6.93 3.09 4.07
C ALA A 146 -5.74 2.17 3.78
N GLY A 147 -5.14 2.28 2.59
CA GLY A 147 -3.95 1.52 2.21
C GLY A 147 -2.76 1.82 3.12
N TYR A 148 -2.56 3.09 3.52
CA TYR A 148 -1.53 3.45 4.48
C TYR A 148 -1.73 2.78 5.84
N LYS A 149 -2.95 2.86 6.40
CA LYS A 149 -3.28 2.20 7.68
C LYS A 149 -3.08 0.69 7.62
N SER A 150 -3.51 0.05 6.53
CA SER A 150 -3.33 -1.40 6.31
C SER A 150 -1.86 -1.80 6.26
N LYS A 151 -1.01 -0.99 5.61
CA LYS A 151 0.44 -1.23 5.58
C LYS A 151 1.06 -1.08 6.97
N MET A 152 0.68 -0.04 7.72
CA MET A 152 1.19 0.17 9.08
C MET A 152 0.76 -0.95 10.03
N SER A 153 -0.46 -1.49 9.89
CA SER A 153 -0.94 -2.59 10.75
C SER A 153 -0.24 -3.92 10.51
N ALA A 154 0.56 -4.05 9.46
CA ALA A 154 1.43 -5.20 9.25
C ALA A 154 2.78 -5.09 9.98
N ILE A 155 3.17 -3.87 10.40
CA ILE A 155 4.46 -3.57 11.03
C ILE A 155 4.27 -3.60 12.56
N ASP A 156 5.15 -4.31 13.27
CA ASP A 156 5.10 -4.39 14.74
C ASP A 156 5.32 -3.01 15.38
N CYS A 157 4.48 -2.66 16.35
CA CYS A 157 4.58 -1.40 17.06
C CYS A 157 5.83 -1.36 17.95
N MET A 158 6.71 -0.39 17.68
CA MET A 158 7.93 -0.18 18.45
C MET A 158 7.69 0.20 19.91
N HIS A 159 6.57 0.84 20.24
CA HIS A 159 6.24 1.21 21.63
C HIS A 159 5.61 0.07 22.42
N PHE A 160 4.83 -0.78 21.76
CA PHE A 160 4.20 -1.92 22.43
C PHE A 160 5.20 -3.04 22.73
N GLN A 161 6.29 -3.13 21.96
CA GLN A 161 7.41 -4.06 22.19
C GLN A 161 6.95 -5.50 22.47
N MET A 162 6.00 -5.97 21.67
CA MET A 162 5.36 -7.28 21.82
C MET A 162 4.74 -7.58 23.20
N GLY A 163 4.18 -6.55 23.87
CA GLY A 163 3.57 -6.66 25.19
C GLY A 163 4.53 -6.39 26.35
N ALA A 164 5.80 -6.07 26.08
CA ALA A 164 6.75 -5.63 27.10
C ALA A 164 6.66 -4.12 27.39
N GLY A 165 6.13 -3.33 26.45
CA GLY A 165 5.97 -1.89 26.57
C GLY A 165 4.51 -1.47 26.53
N SER A 166 4.24 -0.22 26.92
CA SER A 166 2.93 0.42 26.79
C SER A 166 2.96 1.41 25.63
N CYS A 167 2.09 1.19 24.63
CA CYS A 167 1.98 2.11 23.51
C CYS A 167 1.20 3.36 23.94
N PRO A 168 1.77 4.58 23.82
CA PRO A 168 1.10 5.81 24.25
C PRO A 168 -0.14 6.14 23.40
N PHE A 169 -0.27 5.51 22.23
CA PHE A 169 -1.41 5.68 21.33
C PHE A 169 -2.54 4.68 21.62
N GLY A 170 -2.32 3.64 22.45
CA GLY A 170 -3.34 2.64 22.79
C GLY A 170 -4.07 2.08 21.56
N ASN A 171 -5.40 2.11 21.60
CA ASN A 171 -6.28 1.60 20.53
C ASN A 171 -6.26 2.46 19.25
N SER A 172 -5.68 3.67 19.30
CA SER A 172 -5.52 4.53 18.12
C SER A 172 -4.22 4.26 17.35
N CYS A 173 -3.36 3.36 17.84
CA CYS A 173 -2.14 2.98 17.14
C CYS A 173 -2.46 2.24 15.84
N PHE A 174 -1.90 2.69 14.72
CA PHE A 174 -2.04 2.00 13.43
C PHE A 174 -1.08 0.81 13.27
N TYR A 175 -0.07 0.70 14.14
CA TYR A 175 0.91 -0.38 14.11
C TYR A 175 0.40 -1.61 14.83
N ARG A 176 0.94 -2.78 14.48
CA ARG A 176 0.51 -4.06 15.05
C ARG A 176 0.90 -4.19 16.51
N HIS A 177 -0.09 -4.30 17.39
CA HIS A 177 0.09 -4.71 18.78
C HIS A 177 -0.11 -6.23 18.88
N ARG A 178 0.98 -7.00 18.82
CA ARG A 178 0.94 -8.45 19.04
C ARG A 178 1.68 -8.82 20.32
N TYR A 179 1.20 -9.76 21.11
CA TYR A 179 1.96 -10.25 22.25
C TYR A 179 3.04 -11.25 21.81
N ARG A 180 4.13 -11.37 22.56
CA ARG A 180 5.08 -12.48 22.40
C ARG A 180 4.35 -13.79 22.68
N VAL A 181 4.28 -14.66 21.69
CA VAL A 181 3.88 -16.05 21.90
C VAL A 181 4.99 -16.69 22.73
N ARG A 182 4.72 -16.97 24.00
CA ARG A 182 5.55 -17.89 24.78
C ARG A 182 5.29 -19.27 24.19
N LEU A 183 6.12 -19.70 23.24
CA LEU A 183 6.20 -21.12 22.92
C LEU A 183 6.72 -21.80 24.19
N ALA A 184 5.82 -22.36 24.99
CA ALA A 184 6.19 -23.32 26.01
C ALA A 184 6.69 -24.57 25.26
N TRP A 185 7.98 -24.63 25.00
CA TRP A 185 8.63 -25.88 24.64
C TRP A 185 8.67 -26.72 25.91
N SER A 186 7.58 -27.42 26.24
CA SER A 186 7.65 -28.55 27.16
C SER A 186 8.15 -29.76 26.36
N ALA A 187 9.47 -29.83 26.16
CA ALA A 187 10.14 -31.07 25.84
C ALA A 187 10.10 -31.98 27.08
N SER A 188 8.95 -32.64 27.31
CA SER A 188 8.76 -33.88 28.10
C SER A 188 7.30 -33.95 28.53
N LEU A 189 6.55 -34.86 27.91
CA LEU A 189 5.66 -35.83 28.56
C LEU A 189 4.93 -36.62 27.47
N ILE A 190 5.61 -37.65 26.99
CA ILE A 190 4.95 -38.87 26.57
C ILE A 190 4.29 -39.42 27.84
N GLN A 191 2.97 -39.60 27.85
CA GLN A 191 2.31 -40.90 28.05
C GLN A 191 0.80 -40.69 28.24
N SER A 192 0.03 -41.38 27.40
CA SER A 192 -1.31 -41.91 27.67
C SER A 192 -2.44 -40.94 28.03
N CYS A 193 -3.38 -40.77 27.09
CA CYS A 193 -4.75 -41.27 27.25
C CYS A 193 -5.46 -41.27 25.90
N LEU A 194 -5.54 -42.45 25.27
CA LEU A 194 -6.50 -42.74 24.20
C LEU A 194 -7.92 -42.92 24.81
N PRO A 195 -8.98 -42.90 23.99
CA PRO A 195 -10.29 -42.35 24.33
C PRO A 195 -11.22 -43.39 24.97
N MET A 196 -12.12 -42.93 25.85
CA MET A 196 -13.31 -43.69 26.21
C MET A 196 -14.58 -42.93 25.82
N ARG A 197 -15.39 -43.66 25.05
CA ARG A 197 -16.69 -43.33 24.48
C ARG A 197 -17.75 -43.06 25.55
N LEU A 198 -18.70 -42.20 25.16
CA LEU A 198 -20.17 -42.31 25.32
C LEU A 198 -20.70 -42.89 26.64
N ARG A 199 -21.57 -42.13 27.32
CA ARG A 199 -23.04 -42.31 27.32
C ARG A 199 -23.70 -41.54 28.48
N HIS A 200 -24.79 -40.83 28.15
CA HIS A 200 -26.03 -40.60 28.92
C HIS A 200 -25.87 -39.95 30.32
N GLY A 201 -26.60 -38.91 30.73
CA GLY A 201 -27.85 -38.31 30.29
C GLY A 201 -28.62 -37.86 31.54
N SER A 202 -29.31 -36.72 31.47
CA SER A 202 -30.42 -36.27 32.34
C SER A 202 -30.10 -35.98 33.82
N CYS A 203 -30.74 -35.07 34.57
CA CYS A 203 -31.58 -33.87 34.39
C CYS A 203 -31.97 -33.43 35.83
N PHE A 204 -32.39 -32.17 36.03
CA PHE A 204 -32.99 -31.55 37.23
C PHE A 204 -32.04 -31.34 38.44
N VAL A 205 -32.04 -30.15 39.07
CA VAL A 205 -33.18 -29.32 39.49
C VAL A 205 -33.17 -27.92 38.90
#